data_AF-A0A7S2ELY9-F1
#
_entry.id   AF-A0A7S2ELY9-F1
#
_cell.length_a   1.000
_cell.length_b   1.000
_cell.length_c   1.000
_cell.angle_alpha   90.00
_cell.angle_beta   90.00
_cell.angle_gamma   90.00
#
_symmetry.space_group_name_H-M   'P 1'
#
loop_
_entity.id
_entity.type
_entity.pdbx_description
1 polymer ?
#
loop_
_entity_poly.entity_id
_entity_poly.type
_entity_poly.pdbx_seq_one_letter_code
_entity_poly.pdbx_strand_id
1 'polypeptide(L)'
;LNAQIKKITGTENDLRKLTMKQMASLLRSYGMGDKEISTLKRWDRVHVIRDLSTKAASDGMGDGLERYARGEKMKLSDQKQMYRERINEIWRRQRAALSTDAGSFDMARGVSLSSGVPSAGDDRVADADAALQKQLDKDMDDSDSDSDDDDDFAATF
;
A
#
# COMPACT_ATOMS: atom_id res chain seq x y z
N LEU A 1 1.35 30.59 13.04
CA LEU A 1 1.48 29.38 12.19
C LEU A 1 2.14 28.29 13.03
N ASN A 2 1.35 27.52 13.78
CA ASN A 2 1.88 26.35 14.50
C ASN A 2 2.03 25.23 13.47
N ALA A 3 3.22 25.07 12.94
CA ALA A 3 3.56 23.93 12.09
C ALA A 3 3.45 22.67 12.96
N GLN A 4 2.32 21.96 12.85
CA GLN A 4 2.26 20.57 13.26
C GLN A 4 3.24 19.82 12.37
N ILE A 5 4.46 19.62 12.87
CA ILE A 5 5.43 18.72 12.27
C ILE A 5 4.72 17.37 12.22
N LYS A 6 4.24 16.97 11.04
CA LYS A 6 3.74 15.61 10.80
C LYS A 6 4.89 14.70 11.19
N LYS A 7 4.72 14.00 12.31
CA LYS A 7 5.67 12.99 12.79
C LYS A 7 5.94 12.04 11.64
N ILE A 8 7.14 12.10 11.09
CA ILE A 8 7.55 11.23 10.00
C ILE A 8 7.50 9.81 10.53
N THR A 9 6.61 8.99 9.95
CA THR A 9 6.43 7.59 10.29
C THR A 9 7.79 6.89 10.19
N GLY A 10 8.27 6.37 11.31
CA GLY A 10 9.56 5.67 11.41
C GLY A 10 10.64 6.39 12.23
N THR A 11 10.48 7.67 12.58
CA THR A 11 11.50 8.40 13.38
C THR A 11 11.38 8.17 14.88
N GLU A 12 10.15 8.04 15.40
CA GLU A 12 9.87 7.85 16.84
C GLU A 12 10.01 6.39 17.28
N ASN A 13 9.92 5.44 16.35
CA ASN A 13 9.92 4.01 16.61
C ASN A 13 11.26 3.35 16.27
N ASP A 14 12.32 4.14 16.06
CA ASP A 14 13.64 3.62 15.74
C ASP A 14 14.31 2.99 16.97
N LEU A 15 14.30 1.67 17.02
CA LEU A 15 14.97 0.87 18.04
C LEU A 15 16.47 1.18 18.16
N ARG A 16 17.10 1.69 17.10
CA ARG A 16 18.51 2.09 17.10
C ARG A 16 18.75 3.40 17.83
N LYS A 17 17.72 4.14 18.25
CA LYS A 17 17.87 5.33 19.10
C LYS A 17 17.78 5.01 20.58
N LEU A 18 17.27 3.82 20.93
CA LEU A 18 17.17 3.41 22.32
C LEU A 18 18.55 3.13 22.92
N THR A 19 18.68 3.49 24.20
CA THR A 19 19.82 3.12 25.03
C THR A 19 19.75 1.65 25.44
N MET A 20 20.88 1.05 25.82
CA MET A 20 20.93 -0.33 26.30
C MET A 20 20.01 -0.58 27.51
N LYS A 21 19.87 0.42 28.39
CA LYS A 21 18.99 0.35 29.56
C LYS A 21 17.51 0.36 29.17
N GLN A 22 17.11 1.21 28.23
CA GLN A 22 15.73 1.25 27.71
C GLN A 22 15.37 -0.06 26.99
N MET A 23 16.26 -0.59 26.15
CA MET A 23 16.07 -1.89 25.51
C MET A 23 15.93 -3.03 26.52
N ALA A 24 16.75 -3.03 27.59
CA ALA A 24 16.62 -4.03 28.66
C ALA A 24 15.28 -3.93 29.40
N SER A 25 14.82 -2.71 29.70
CA SER A 25 13.51 -2.52 30.34
C SER A 25 12.37 -3.05 29.48
N LEU A 26 12.48 -2.89 28.16
CA LEU A 26 11.47 -3.32 27.23
C LEU A 26 11.49 -4.84 27.00
N LEU A 27 12.67 -5.47 27.00
CA LEU A 27 12.76 -6.94 27.00
C LEU A 27 12.23 -7.55 28.29
N ARG A 28 12.39 -6.86 29.43
CA ARG A 28 11.75 -7.27 30.70
C ARG A 28 10.24 -7.16 30.65
N SER A 29 9.65 -6.17 29.99
CA SER A 29 8.18 -6.12 29.81
C SER A 29 7.66 -7.24 28.93
N TYR A 30 8.49 -7.81 28.05
CA TYR A 30 8.19 -9.06 27.34
C TYR A 30 8.41 -10.33 28.19
N GLY A 31 8.83 -10.22 29.45
CA GLY A 31 9.03 -11.34 30.36
C GLY A 31 10.42 -12.00 30.30
N MET A 32 11.40 -11.42 29.60
CA MET A 32 12.76 -11.97 29.51
C MET A 32 13.57 -11.73 30.80
N GLY A 33 14.34 -12.73 31.23
CA GLY A 33 15.18 -12.64 32.43
C GLY A 33 16.44 -11.79 32.24
N ASP A 34 16.87 -11.08 33.30
CA ASP A 34 18.01 -10.14 33.24
C ASP A 34 19.34 -10.80 32.84
N LYS A 35 19.53 -12.07 33.20
CA LYS A 35 20.73 -12.84 32.84
C LYS A 35 20.84 -12.98 31.31
N GLU A 36 19.74 -13.35 30.66
CA GLU A 36 19.68 -13.53 29.21
C GLU A 36 19.85 -12.18 28.48
N ILE A 37 19.17 -11.14 28.96
CA ILE A 37 19.29 -9.78 28.41
C ILE A 37 20.74 -9.29 28.46
N SER A 38 21.46 -9.56 29.56
CA SER A 38 22.84 -9.12 29.74
C SER A 38 23.82 -9.71 28.72
N THR A 39 23.57 -10.93 28.26
CA THR A 39 24.39 -11.64 27.26
C THR A 39 24.22 -11.06 25.85
N LEU A 40 23.04 -10.50 25.55
CA LEU A 40 22.72 -9.98 24.22
C LEU A 40 23.48 -8.68 23.91
N LYS A 41 24.13 -8.63 22.74
CA LYS A 41 24.74 -7.41 22.22
C LYS A 41 23.65 -6.45 21.76
N ARG A 42 24.03 -5.20 21.50
CA ARG A 42 23.08 -4.14 21.12
C ARG A 42 22.22 -4.52 19.92
N TRP A 43 22.82 -5.04 18.86
CA TRP A 43 22.10 -5.45 17.66
C TRP A 43 21.15 -6.61 17.94
N ASP A 44 21.58 -7.60 18.71
CA ASP A 44 20.72 -8.74 19.10
C ASP A 44 19.49 -8.27 19.86
N ARG A 45 19.63 -7.32 20.80
CA ARG A 45 18.48 -6.73 21.49
C ARG A 45 17.52 -6.03 20.52
N VAL A 46 18.04 -5.29 19.54
CA VAL A 46 17.21 -4.64 18.51
C VAL A 46 16.44 -5.68 17.68
N HIS A 47 17.07 -6.80 17.34
CA HIS A 47 16.43 -7.88 16.59
C HIS A 47 15.34 -8.56 17.42
N VAL A 48 15.67 -9.01 18.63
CA VAL A 48 14.73 -9.67 19.55
C VAL A 48 13.52 -8.79 19.84
N ILE A 49 13.73 -7.50 20.14
CA ILE A 49 12.62 -6.57 20.36
C ILE A 49 11.73 -6.47 19.12
N ARG A 50 12.32 -6.43 17.92
CA ARG A 50 11.55 -6.36 16.67
C ARG A 50 10.66 -7.59 16.50
N ASP A 51 11.20 -8.76 16.73
CA ASP A 51 10.51 -10.02 16.51
C ASP A 51 9.38 -10.19 17.53
N LEU A 52 9.65 -9.90 18.80
CA LEU A 52 8.64 -9.89 19.86
C LEU A 52 7.53 -8.87 19.61
N SER A 53 7.88 -7.67 19.16
CA SER A 53 6.89 -6.63 18.86
C SER A 53 6.04 -6.98 17.64
N THR A 54 6.64 -7.60 16.62
CA THR A 54 5.92 -8.05 15.42
C THR A 54 4.98 -9.21 15.76
N LYS A 55 5.44 -10.15 16.58
CA LYS A 55 4.59 -11.24 17.10
C LYS A 55 3.42 -10.70 17.93
N ALA A 56 3.67 -9.75 18.84
CA ALA A 56 2.62 -9.12 19.63
C ALA A 56 1.57 -8.40 18.77
N ALA A 57 2.00 -7.77 17.68
CA ALA A 57 1.11 -7.15 16.71
C ALA A 57 0.26 -8.18 15.95
N SER A 58 0.84 -9.31 15.55
CA SER A 58 0.12 -10.41 14.91
C SER A 58 -0.88 -11.08 15.85
N ASP A 59 -0.53 -11.24 17.12
CA ASP A 59 -1.40 -11.81 18.16
C ASP A 59 -2.49 -10.82 18.62
N GLY A 60 -2.49 -9.58 18.10
CA GLY A 60 -3.48 -8.54 18.45
C GLY A 60 -3.37 -8.04 19.89
N MET A 61 -2.23 -8.22 20.55
CA MET A 61 -2.03 -7.77 21.93
C MET A 61 -1.75 -6.27 21.96
N GLY A 62 -2.80 -5.47 22.17
CA GLY A 62 -2.78 -3.99 22.15
C GLY A 62 -2.20 -3.31 23.40
N ASP A 63 -1.15 -3.86 24.02
CA ASP A 63 -0.51 -3.26 25.19
C ASP A 63 0.59 -2.22 24.82
N GLY A 64 0.55 -1.73 23.58
CA GLY A 64 1.56 -0.80 23.05
C GLY A 64 2.92 -1.46 22.81
N LEU A 65 3.02 -2.78 22.98
CA LEU A 65 4.19 -3.59 22.63
C LEU A 65 4.33 -3.67 21.09
N GLU A 66 3.21 -3.58 20.36
CA GLU A 66 3.17 -3.55 18.90
C GLU A 66 3.84 -2.32 18.28
N ARG A 67 4.18 -1.27 19.07
CA ARG A 67 4.73 -0.02 18.53
C ARG A 67 6.03 -0.21 17.74
N TYR A 68 6.83 -1.24 18.06
CA TYR A 68 8.09 -1.53 17.37
C TYR A 68 7.95 -2.64 16.32
N ALA A 69 6.73 -3.13 16.08
CA ALA A 69 6.44 -4.11 15.05
C ALA A 69 6.84 -3.57 13.68
N ARG A 70 7.32 -4.46 12.81
CA ARG A 70 7.32 -4.16 11.38
C ARG A 70 5.86 -4.28 10.95
N GLY A 71 5.20 -3.14 10.74
CA GLY A 71 3.81 -3.14 10.28
C GLY A 71 3.66 -4.01 9.04
N GLU A 72 2.60 -4.83 9.02
CA GLU A 72 2.24 -5.59 7.83
C GLU A 72 1.93 -4.58 6.71
N LYS A 73 2.74 -4.60 5.65
CA LYS A 73 2.43 -3.81 4.46
C LYS A 73 1.21 -4.47 3.82
N MET A 74 0.15 -3.70 3.57
CA MET A 74 -1.03 -4.20 2.84
C MET A 74 -0.56 -4.95 1.59
N LYS A 75 -1.07 -6.17 1.43
CA LYS A 75 -0.69 -7.03 0.31
C LYS A 75 -1.06 -6.34 -1.00
N LEU A 76 -0.31 -6.63 -2.06
CA LEU A 76 -0.57 -6.03 -3.38
C LEU A 76 -2.00 -6.34 -3.86
N SER A 77 -2.52 -7.54 -3.53
CA SER A 77 -3.91 -7.93 -3.76
C SER A 77 -4.90 -6.95 -3.14
N ASP A 78 -4.66 -6.61 -1.87
CA ASP A 78 -5.55 -5.80 -1.05
C ASP A 78 -5.50 -4.34 -1.52
N GLN A 79 -4.31 -3.87 -1.90
CA GLN A 79 -4.13 -2.56 -2.53
C GLN A 79 -4.89 -2.46 -3.86
N LYS A 80 -4.79 -3.49 -4.72
CA LYS A 80 -5.55 -3.55 -5.98
C LYS A 80 -7.06 -3.57 -5.71
N GLN A 81 -7.52 -4.31 -4.71
CA GLN A 81 -8.92 -4.35 -4.32
C GLN A 81 -9.42 -2.98 -3.82
N MET A 82 -8.70 -2.36 -2.89
CA MET A 82 -9.01 -1.01 -2.40
C MET A 82 -9.10 0.01 -3.53
N TYR A 83 -8.20 -0.08 -4.52
CA TYR A 83 -8.21 0.80 -5.69
C TYR A 83 -9.47 0.58 -6.56
N ARG A 84 -9.83 -0.68 -6.84
CA ARG A 84 -11.07 -1.02 -7.57
C ARG A 84 -12.32 -0.53 -6.84
N GLU A 85 -12.40 -0.76 -5.53
CA GLU A 85 -13.52 -0.30 -4.71
C GLU A 85 -13.64 1.22 -4.74
N ARG A 86 -12.51 1.94 -4.66
CA ARG A 86 -12.49 3.40 -4.76
C ARG A 86 -12.96 3.90 -6.12
N ILE A 87 -12.54 3.27 -7.21
CA ILE A 87 -13.03 3.60 -8.55
C ILE A 87 -14.54 3.39 -8.64
N ASN A 88 -15.02 2.24 -8.18
CA ASN A 88 -16.45 1.91 -8.22
C ASN A 88 -17.29 2.91 -7.42
N GLU A 89 -16.77 3.37 -6.27
CA GLU A 89 -17.39 4.41 -5.45
C GLU A 89 -17.50 5.74 -6.22
N ILE A 90 -16.41 6.19 -6.82
CA ILE A 90 -16.38 7.43 -7.61
C ILE A 90 -17.36 7.33 -8.78
N TRP A 91 -17.31 6.23 -9.53
CA TRP A 91 -18.18 6.01 -10.68
C TRP A 91 -19.66 5.99 -10.29
N ARG A 92 -20.01 5.34 -9.17
CA ARG A 92 -21.40 5.34 -8.67
C ARG A 92 -21.85 6.75 -8.32
N ARG A 93 -21.01 7.56 -7.67
CA ARG A 93 -21.31 8.96 -7.35
C ARG A 93 -21.49 9.81 -8.60
N GLN A 94 -20.61 9.66 -9.58
CA GLN A 94 -20.69 10.38 -10.86
C GLN A 94 -21.98 10.01 -11.62
N ARG A 95 -22.30 8.72 -11.74
CA ARG A 95 -23.55 8.29 -12.36
C ARG A 95 -24.77 8.82 -11.64
N ALA A 96 -24.79 8.79 -10.30
CA ALA A 96 -25.90 9.33 -9.53
C ALA A 96 -26.09 10.83 -9.79
N ALA A 97 -25.01 11.62 -9.73
CA ALA A 97 -25.05 13.05 -10.01
C ALA A 97 -25.57 13.37 -11.43
N LEU A 98 -25.08 12.66 -12.44
CA LEU A 98 -25.52 12.82 -13.83
C LEU A 98 -26.97 12.36 -14.05
N SER A 99 -27.42 11.34 -13.32
CA SER A 99 -28.81 10.86 -13.40
C SER A 99 -29.80 11.81 -12.73
N THR A 100 -29.36 12.56 -11.70
CA THR A 100 -30.19 13.57 -11.03
C THR A 100 -30.25 14.91 -11.76
N ASP A 101 -29.28 15.20 -12.64
CA ASP A 101 -29.20 16.47 -13.39
C ASP A 101 -29.96 16.44 -14.74
N ALA A 102 -30.31 15.24 -15.23
CA ALA A 102 -31.12 15.08 -16.45
C ALA A 102 -32.57 15.61 -16.32
N GLY A 103 -32.99 16.05 -15.13
CA GLY A 103 -34.35 16.56 -14.86
C GLY A 103 -34.43 18.03 -14.40
N SER A 104 -33.31 18.77 -14.33
CA SER A 104 -33.32 20.14 -13.77
C SER A 104 -32.44 21.14 -14.55
N PHE A 105 -32.42 21.05 -15.88
CA PHE A 105 -32.06 22.21 -16.71
C PHE A 105 -33.36 22.97 -17.03
N ASP A 106 -33.78 23.82 -16.10
CA ASP A 106 -34.85 24.79 -16.34
C ASP A 106 -34.36 25.80 -17.39
N MET A 107 -34.87 25.63 -18.62
CA MET A 107 -34.74 26.54 -19.77
C MET A 107 -35.44 27.87 -19.48
N ALA A 108 -34.99 28.63 -18.48
CA ALA A 108 -35.65 29.87 -18.07
C ALA A 108 -34.71 30.90 -17.43
N ARG A 109 -33.58 31.24 -18.07
CA ARG A 109 -33.04 32.60 -17.94
C ARG A 109 -32.14 32.99 -19.10
N GLY A 110 -32.75 33.63 -20.09
CA GLY A 110 -32.04 34.28 -21.19
C GLY A 110 -31.00 35.27 -20.67
N VAL A 111 -29.76 35.08 -21.10
CA VAL A 111 -28.79 36.15 -21.25
C VAL A 111 -28.30 36.08 -22.68
N SER A 112 -28.85 36.99 -23.48
CA SER A 112 -28.29 37.38 -24.77
C SER A 112 -26.87 37.88 -24.55
N LEU A 113 -25.87 37.13 -25.00
CA LEU A 113 -24.53 37.65 -25.22
C LEU A 113 -24.08 37.29 -26.64
N SER A 114 -24.19 38.29 -27.50
CA SER A 114 -23.60 38.34 -28.82
C SER A 114 -22.07 38.40 -28.73
N SER A 115 -21.35 37.45 -29.33
CA SER A 115 -20.05 37.71 -29.98
C SER A 115 -19.65 36.52 -30.87
N GLY A 116 -19.29 36.82 -32.12
CA GLY A 116 -19.16 35.84 -33.19
C GLY A 116 -17.89 34.97 -33.22
N VAL A 117 -18.05 33.77 -33.79
CA VAL A 117 -17.36 33.17 -34.98
C VAL A 117 -15.82 33.30 -35.04
N PRO A 118 -15.00 32.26 -35.41
CA PRO A 118 -15.28 31.24 -36.43
C PRO A 118 -14.87 29.76 -36.18
N SER A 119 -15.53 28.93 -37.00
CA SER A 119 -15.14 27.67 -37.62
C SER A 119 -13.62 27.44 -37.85
N ALA A 120 -13.12 26.31 -37.35
CA ALA A 120 -11.98 25.57 -37.92
C ALA A 120 -12.20 24.08 -37.63
N GLY A 121 -12.35 23.27 -38.68
CA GLY A 121 -12.51 21.83 -38.58
C GLY A 121 -11.19 21.13 -38.24
N ASP A 122 -11.29 19.99 -37.57
CA ASP A 122 -10.36 18.87 -37.72
C ASP A 122 -11.07 17.57 -37.32
N ASP A 123 -11.38 16.76 -38.32
CA ASP A 123 -11.87 15.40 -38.19
C ASP A 123 -10.68 14.48 -37.84
N ARG A 124 -10.64 13.88 -36.64
CA ARG A 124 -9.94 12.60 -36.36
C ARG A 124 -10.03 12.16 -34.89
N VAL A 125 -11.04 11.36 -34.56
CA VAL A 125 -11.06 10.50 -33.35
C VAL A 125 -11.57 9.11 -33.69
N ALA A 126 -10.75 8.36 -34.43
CA ALA A 126 -10.84 6.90 -34.52
C ALA A 126 -9.40 6.35 -34.45
N ASP A 127 -9.21 5.22 -33.79
CA ASP A 127 -7.94 4.46 -33.61
C ASP A 127 -7.09 4.63 -32.34
N ALA A 128 -7.65 5.07 -31.20
CA ALA A 128 -6.94 4.95 -29.91
C ALA A 128 -7.20 3.61 -29.16
N ASP A 129 -8.38 3.00 -29.32
CA ASP A 129 -8.77 1.82 -28.51
C ASP A 129 -8.19 0.47 -29.02
N ALA A 130 -7.91 0.33 -30.31
CA ALA A 130 -7.43 -0.93 -30.87
C ALA A 130 -5.98 -1.27 -30.48
N ALA A 131 -5.18 -0.27 -30.12
CA ALA A 131 -3.76 -0.44 -29.78
C ALA A 131 -3.54 -1.06 -28.39
N LEU A 132 -4.45 -0.81 -27.44
CA LEU A 132 -4.29 -1.27 -26.05
C LEU A 132 -4.59 -2.77 -25.90
N GLN A 133 -5.55 -3.30 -26.68
CA GLN A 133 -5.93 -4.71 -26.61
C GLN A 133 -4.81 -5.64 -27.13
N LYS A 134 -4.07 -5.22 -28.16
CA LYS A 134 -3.01 -6.03 -28.78
C LYS A 134 -1.77 -6.19 -27.89
N GLN A 135 -1.61 -5.35 -26.87
CA GLN A 135 -0.45 -5.39 -25.98
C GLN A 135 -0.66 -6.36 -24.80
N LEU A 136 -1.90 -6.72 -24.46
CA LEU A 136 -2.22 -7.68 -23.39
C LEU A 136 -2.10 -9.14 -23.82
N ASP A 137 -2.34 -9.46 -25.08
CA ASP A 137 -2.30 -10.85 -25.58
C ASP A 137 -0.86 -11.33 -25.87
N LYS A 138 0.13 -10.43 -25.95
CA LYS A 138 1.52 -10.79 -26.26
C LYS A 138 2.32 -11.24 -25.02
N ASP A 139 1.93 -10.79 -23.83
CA ASP A 139 2.67 -11.07 -22.59
C ASP A 139 2.25 -12.40 -21.93
N MET A 140 1.35 -13.17 -22.56
CA MET A 140 0.87 -14.48 -22.08
C MET A 140 1.56 -15.70 -22.73
N ASP A 141 2.33 -15.51 -23.82
CA ASP A 141 2.87 -16.64 -24.62
C ASP A 141 4.37 -16.91 -24.41
N ASP A 142 5.11 -16.04 -23.70
CA ASP A 142 6.56 -16.19 -23.46
C ASP A 142 6.90 -16.88 -22.10
N SER A 143 5.99 -17.71 -21.58
CA SER A 143 6.28 -18.55 -20.41
C SER A 143 6.60 -19.98 -20.84
N ASP A 144 7.58 -20.12 -21.74
CA ASP A 144 8.19 -21.40 -22.06
C ASP A 144 8.97 -21.93 -20.84
N SER A 145 8.35 -22.92 -20.22
CA SER A 145 8.92 -24.10 -19.56
C SER A 145 10.45 -24.29 -19.65
N ASP A 146 11.17 -23.94 -18.57
CA ASP A 146 12.42 -24.62 -18.19
C ASP A 146 12.17 -25.37 -16.87
N SER A 147 11.71 -26.60 -17.03
CA SER A 147 11.71 -27.64 -16.01
C SER A 147 12.94 -28.50 -16.24
N ASP A 148 14.10 -28.05 -15.76
CA ASP A 148 15.27 -28.92 -15.68
C ASP A 148 15.15 -29.78 -14.40
N ASP A 149 14.75 -31.02 -14.66
CA ASP A 149 14.97 -32.20 -13.82
C ASP A 149 16.48 -32.34 -13.52
N ASP A 150 16.85 -32.36 -12.24
CA ASP A 150 18.10 -32.96 -11.75
C ASP A 150 17.82 -33.66 -10.41
N ASP A 151 17.07 -34.76 -10.52
CA ASP A 151 17.12 -35.88 -9.60
C ASP A 151 18.45 -36.64 -9.80
N ASP A 152 19.48 -36.37 -8.99
CA ASP A 152 20.55 -37.36 -8.75
C ASP A 152 21.39 -37.05 -7.50
N PHE A 153 20.86 -37.40 -6.32
CA PHE A 153 21.71 -37.74 -5.17
C PHE A 153 21.08 -38.86 -4.34
N ALA A 154 20.90 -40.01 -4.98
CA ALA A 154 20.61 -41.24 -4.26
C ALA A 154 21.42 -42.39 -4.86
N ALA A 155 22.57 -42.66 -4.24
CA ALA A 155 23.20 -43.96 -4.03
C ALA A 155 24.71 -43.93 -4.30
N THR A 156 25.48 -43.81 -3.22
CA THR A 156 26.65 -44.67 -3.07
C THR A 156 26.73 -45.16 -1.63
N PHE A 157 26.79 -46.49 -1.54
CA PHE A 157 26.96 -47.33 -0.38
C PHE A 157 28.38 -47.21 0.17
#